data_AF-A0A2E7Q1S9-F1
#
_entry.id   AF-A0A2E7Q1S9-F1
#
_cell.length_a   1.000
_cell.length_b   1.000
_cell.length_c   1.000
_cell.angle_alpha   90.00
_cell.angle_beta   90.00
_cell.angle_gamma   90.00
#
_symmetry.space_group_name_H-M   'P 1'
#
loop_
_entity.id
_entity.type
_entity.pdbx_description
1 polymer ?
#
loop_
_entity_poly.entity_id
_entity_poly.type
_entity_poly.pdbx_seq_one_letter_code
_entity_poly.pdbx_strand_id
1 'polypeptide(L)'
;MADQHAGGQDRVQVFHAPSFRFAGRAVNGADSALGALIGSRICHDLISPIGAINNGIELMTMAGGTKGPEMALIEESVGHASARIRFFRLAFGAAGDQMVGRDEAQAVLRDTYGASRLRIGWDAGPAQPRNTVRLAFLGLLCLETALPFGGEVEITARDEIWTLRGSGAKLMPDPETWGLLAEEEPRAILAPSLVQFALAPAVAREAGRRIETHIGAEEIVLTF
;
A
#
# COMPACT_ATOMS: atom_id res chain seq x y z
N MET A 1 -46.63 51.29 35.46
CA MET A 1 -46.90 51.38 34.01
C MET A 1 -45.84 50.52 33.34
N ALA A 2 -46.28 49.49 32.63
CA ALA A 2 -45.46 48.37 32.16
C ALA A 2 -44.48 48.81 31.07
N ASP A 3 -43.33 48.13 30.98
CA ASP A 3 -42.59 48.06 29.73
C ASP A 3 -42.15 46.61 29.46
N GLN A 4 -42.36 46.21 28.21
CA GLN A 4 -42.26 44.87 27.67
C GLN A 4 -40.85 44.63 27.12
N HIS A 5 -40.23 43.51 27.45
CA HIS A 5 -39.21 42.92 26.58
C HIS A 5 -39.38 41.41 26.51
N ALA A 6 -39.92 40.98 25.36
CA ALA A 6 -39.90 39.62 24.89
C ALA A 6 -38.47 39.26 24.45
N GLY A 7 -37.88 38.24 25.06
CA GLY A 7 -36.61 37.64 24.64
C GLY A 7 -36.84 36.16 24.33
N GLY A 8 -36.71 35.80 23.06
CA GLY A 8 -36.95 34.46 22.54
C GLY A 8 -36.00 33.41 23.10
N GLN A 9 -36.56 32.24 23.42
CA GLN A 9 -35.80 31.03 23.71
C GLN A 9 -35.42 30.34 22.40
N ASP A 10 -34.22 30.61 21.88
CA ASP A 10 -33.62 29.75 20.85
C ASP A 10 -33.14 28.44 21.49
N ARG A 11 -33.95 27.39 21.36
CA ARG A 11 -33.57 26.02 21.71
C ARG A 11 -32.63 25.49 20.63
N VAL A 12 -31.34 25.45 20.91
CA VAL A 12 -30.36 24.71 20.10
C VAL A 12 -30.78 23.22 20.08
N GLN A 13 -31.30 22.75 18.94
CA GLN A 13 -31.48 21.34 18.69
C GLN A 13 -30.10 20.71 18.47
N VAL A 14 -29.59 20.01 19.48
CA VAL A 14 -28.43 19.15 19.34
C VAL A 14 -28.86 17.94 18.50
N PHE A 15 -28.52 17.95 17.20
CA PHE A 15 -28.63 16.77 16.36
C PHE A 15 -27.63 15.72 16.85
N HIS A 16 -28.13 14.68 17.52
CA HIS A 16 -27.35 13.48 17.79
C HIS A 16 -27.07 12.78 16.46
N ALA A 17 -25.84 12.89 15.96
CA ALA A 17 -25.36 12.05 14.87
C ALA A 17 -25.45 10.57 15.32
N PRO A 18 -25.91 9.65 14.46
CA PRO A 18 -25.93 8.24 14.80
C PRO A 18 -24.51 7.79 15.15
N SER A 19 -24.36 7.17 16.31
CA SER A 19 -23.11 6.57 16.75
C SER A 19 -22.70 5.51 15.74
N PHE A 20 -21.64 5.78 14.98
CA PHE A 20 -20.92 4.76 14.23
C PHE A 20 -20.38 3.74 15.23
N ARG A 21 -21.10 2.64 15.43
CA ARG A 21 -20.57 1.47 16.11
C ARG A 21 -19.55 0.84 15.17
N PHE A 22 -18.27 1.17 15.34
CA PHE A 22 -17.22 0.24 14.97
C PHE A 22 -17.49 -1.04 15.75
N ALA A 23 -17.92 -2.11 15.07
CA ALA A 23 -17.89 -3.45 15.62
C ALA A 23 -16.41 -3.85 15.77
N GLY A 24 -15.74 -3.30 16.78
CA GLY A 24 -14.36 -3.61 17.11
C GLY A 24 -14.30 -5.03 17.64
N ARG A 25 -13.87 -5.97 16.78
CA ARG A 25 -13.38 -7.27 17.22
C ARG A 25 -12.20 -7.02 18.16
N ALA A 26 -12.11 -7.75 19.28
CA ALA A 26 -10.94 -7.71 20.14
C ALA A 26 -9.69 -7.98 19.30
N VAL A 27 -8.72 -7.07 19.34
CA VAL A 27 -7.46 -7.20 18.62
C VAL A 27 -6.63 -8.26 19.34
N ASN A 28 -6.35 -9.39 18.68
CA ASN A 28 -5.46 -10.39 19.27
C ASN A 28 -4.02 -9.85 19.34
N GLY A 29 -3.19 -10.37 20.25
CA GLY A 29 -1.79 -9.91 20.39
C GLY A 29 -0.99 -10.00 19.08
N ALA A 30 -1.27 -11.00 18.24
CA ALA A 30 -0.69 -11.14 16.90
C ALA A 30 -1.18 -10.06 15.91
N ASP A 31 -2.46 -9.69 15.95
CA ASP A 31 -3.03 -8.63 15.10
C ASP A 31 -2.43 -7.26 15.45
N SER A 32 -2.20 -7.02 16.75
CA SER A 32 -1.53 -5.80 17.24
C SER A 32 -0.07 -5.72 16.77
N ALA A 33 0.66 -6.84 16.83
CA ALA A 33 2.03 -6.93 16.34
C ALA A 33 2.13 -6.69 14.82
N LEU A 34 1.22 -7.28 14.04
CA LEU A 34 1.18 -7.07 12.58
C LEU A 34 0.86 -5.61 12.23
N GLY A 35 -0.10 -4.99 12.93
CA GLY A 35 -0.39 -3.56 12.80
C GLY A 35 0.82 -2.68 13.10
N ALA A 36 1.59 -3.01 14.14
CA ALA A 36 2.83 -2.30 14.47
C ALA A 36 3.90 -2.44 13.36
N LEU A 37 4.09 -3.64 12.81
CA LEU A 37 5.03 -3.88 11.70
C LEU A 37 4.63 -3.10 10.43
N ILE A 38 3.34 -3.09 10.08
CA ILE A 38 2.82 -2.30 8.95
C ILE A 38 3.07 -0.80 9.21
N GLY A 39 2.78 -0.33 10.41
CA GLY A 39 3.03 1.06 10.82
C GLY A 39 4.51 1.43 10.68
N SER A 40 5.42 0.60 11.19
CA SER A 40 6.87 0.79 11.06
C SER A 40 7.31 0.83 9.59
N ARG A 41 6.75 -0.04 8.74
CA ARG A 41 7.07 -0.08 7.30
C ARG A 41 6.63 1.20 6.59
N ILE A 42 5.41 1.65 6.83
CA ILE A 42 4.86 2.89 6.24
C ILE A 42 5.69 4.09 6.68
N CYS A 43 6.00 4.20 7.98
CA CYS A 43 6.82 5.30 8.50
C CYS A 43 8.23 5.31 7.87
N HIS A 44 8.86 4.15 7.75
CA HIS A 44 10.17 4.03 7.11
C HIS A 44 10.16 4.50 5.65
N ASP A 45 9.18 4.06 4.86
CA ASP A 45 9.15 4.38 3.43
C ASP A 45 8.74 5.83 3.15
N LEU A 46 8.07 6.50 4.10
CA LEU A 46 7.68 7.91 3.98
C LEU A 46 8.69 8.88 4.60
N ILE A 47 9.60 8.44 5.47
CA ILE A 47 10.52 9.36 6.16
C ILE A 47 11.47 10.09 5.18
N SER A 48 11.95 9.37 4.16
CA SER A 48 12.90 9.92 3.19
C SER A 48 12.28 11.03 2.32
N PRO A 49 11.14 10.82 1.62
CA PRO A 49 10.56 11.89 0.83
C PRO A 49 10.08 13.07 1.69
N ILE A 50 9.60 12.83 2.92
CA ILE A 50 9.24 13.93 3.83
C ILE A 50 10.47 14.74 4.27
N GLY A 51 11.59 14.06 4.56
CA GLY A 51 12.85 14.74 4.89
C GLY A 51 13.37 15.60 3.73
N ALA A 52 13.27 15.09 2.49
CA ALA A 52 13.67 15.85 1.30
C ALA A 52 12.83 17.13 1.10
N ILE A 53 11.51 17.07 1.38
CA ILE A 53 10.63 18.25 1.34
C ILE A 53 11.10 19.32 2.34
N ASN A 54 11.34 18.93 3.60
CA ASN A 54 11.79 19.87 4.63
C ASN A 54 13.13 20.51 4.28
N ASN A 55 14.09 19.70 3.81
CA ASN A 55 15.40 20.20 3.36
C ASN A 55 15.25 21.21 2.21
N GLY A 56 14.36 20.95 1.24
CA GLY A 56 14.08 21.89 0.16
C GLY A 56 13.52 23.22 0.66
N ILE A 57 12.57 23.19 1.60
CA ILE A 57 11.97 24.39 2.20
C ILE A 57 13.01 25.22 2.96
N GLU A 58 13.89 24.57 3.72
CA GLU A 58 14.99 25.22 4.43
C GLU A 58 15.93 25.94 3.46
N LEU A 59 16.34 25.27 2.38
CA LEU A 59 17.21 25.86 1.35
C LEU A 59 16.56 27.05 0.65
N MET A 60 15.27 26.98 0.32
CA MET A 60 14.52 28.12 -0.26
C MET A 60 14.48 29.31 0.70
N THR A 61 14.31 29.05 1.99
CA THR A 61 14.29 30.09 3.02
C THR A 61 15.65 30.79 3.14
N MET A 62 16.75 30.03 3.06
CA MET A 62 18.11 30.57 3.05
C MET A 62 18.44 31.36 1.78
N ALA A 63 17.92 30.92 0.62
CA ALA A 63 18.13 31.57 -0.68
C ALA A 63 17.30 32.85 -0.87
N GLY A 64 16.29 33.09 -0.02
CA GLY A 64 15.48 34.32 -0.05
C GLY A 64 14.54 34.43 -1.25
N GLY A 65 14.17 33.30 -1.89
CA GLY A 65 13.31 33.30 -3.08
C GLY A 65 12.62 31.97 -3.34
N THR A 66 11.49 32.02 -4.05
CA THR A 66 10.66 30.84 -4.36
C THR A 66 10.93 30.19 -5.71
N LYS A 67 11.88 30.73 -6.49
CA LYS A 67 12.22 30.26 -7.83
C LYS A 67 13.65 29.71 -7.82
N GLY A 68 13.77 28.38 -7.76
CA GLY A 68 15.04 27.68 -7.71
C GLY A 68 14.85 26.16 -7.89
N PRO A 69 15.95 25.41 -8.10
CA PRO A 69 15.93 23.94 -8.23
C PRO A 69 15.32 23.24 -7.00
N GLU A 70 15.32 23.90 -5.84
CA GLU A 70 14.73 23.42 -4.60
C GLU A 70 13.21 23.18 -4.73
N MET A 71 12.51 24.04 -5.48
CA MET A 71 11.07 23.88 -5.70
C MET A 71 10.78 22.59 -6.49
N ALA A 72 11.60 22.27 -7.49
CA ALA A 72 11.46 21.04 -8.26
C ALA A 72 11.72 19.79 -7.39
N LEU A 73 12.72 19.85 -6.50
CA LEU A 73 12.99 18.78 -5.53
C LEU A 73 11.83 18.57 -4.55
N ILE A 74 11.19 19.65 -4.10
CA ILE A 74 10.00 19.58 -3.25
C ILE A 74 8.84 18.92 -4.01
N GLU A 75 8.55 19.37 -5.24
CA GLU A 75 7.47 18.82 -6.07
C GLU A 75 7.67 17.33 -6.34
N GLU A 76 8.89 16.92 -6.70
CA GLU A 76 9.25 15.51 -6.88
C GLU A 76 9.04 14.70 -5.60
N SER A 77 9.49 15.21 -4.46
CA SER A 77 9.38 14.54 -3.16
C SER A 77 7.92 14.41 -2.69
N VAL A 78 7.09 15.43 -2.94
CA VAL A 78 5.64 15.38 -2.71
C VAL A 78 4.99 14.32 -3.60
N GLY A 79 5.40 14.25 -4.88
CA GLY A 79 4.97 13.22 -5.81
C GLY A 79 5.28 11.81 -5.29
N HIS A 80 6.53 11.58 -4.87
CA HIS A 80 6.97 10.30 -4.31
C HIS A 80 6.20 9.91 -3.03
N ALA A 81 6.03 10.84 -2.09
CA ALA A 81 5.25 10.58 -0.86
C ALA A 81 3.78 10.24 -1.20
N SER A 82 3.16 10.99 -2.11
CA SER A 82 1.77 10.78 -2.53
C SER A 82 1.58 9.44 -3.24
N ALA A 83 2.52 9.05 -4.10
CA ALA A 83 2.54 7.76 -4.76
C ALA A 83 2.63 6.62 -3.74
N ARG A 84 3.56 6.71 -2.77
CA ARG A 84 3.72 5.72 -1.70
C ARG A 84 2.47 5.57 -0.83
N ILE A 85 1.82 6.68 -0.45
CA ILE A 85 0.57 6.64 0.31
C ILE A 85 -0.52 5.91 -0.48
N ARG A 86 -0.70 6.24 -1.77
CA ARG A 86 -1.69 5.56 -2.62
C ARG A 86 -1.38 4.07 -2.79
N PHE A 87 -0.10 3.71 -2.94
CA PHE A 87 0.35 2.32 -3.02
C PHE A 87 0.04 1.56 -1.73
N PHE A 88 0.41 2.09 -0.56
CA PHE A 88 0.12 1.44 0.73
C PHE A 88 -1.36 1.36 1.03
N ARG A 89 -2.15 2.35 0.60
CA ARG A 89 -3.61 2.27 0.65
C ARG A 89 -4.11 1.07 -0.15
N LEU A 90 -3.51 0.79 -1.33
CA LEU A 90 -3.84 -0.36 -2.16
C LEU A 90 -3.33 -1.71 -1.58
N ALA A 91 -2.14 -1.76 -1.01
CA ALA A 91 -1.51 -2.98 -0.49
C ALA A 91 -1.94 -3.37 0.93
N PHE A 92 -1.91 -2.41 1.86
CA PHE A 92 -2.08 -2.65 3.30
C PHE A 92 -3.48 -2.27 3.82
N GLY A 93 -4.15 -1.33 3.14
CA GLY A 93 -5.49 -0.88 3.52
C GLY A 93 -6.53 -1.99 3.48
N ALA A 94 -7.52 -1.91 4.38
CA ALA A 94 -8.66 -2.82 4.39
C ALA A 94 -9.39 -2.79 3.04
N ALA A 95 -9.77 -3.97 2.55
CA ALA A 95 -10.59 -4.11 1.36
C ALA A 95 -12.03 -4.40 1.79
N GLY A 96 -12.96 -3.55 1.39
CA GLY A 96 -14.40 -3.87 1.38
C GLY A 96 -14.83 -4.33 -0.01
N ASP A 97 -16.13 -4.26 -0.29
CA ASP A 97 -16.74 -4.63 -1.58
C ASP A 97 -16.50 -3.59 -2.70
N GLN A 98 -15.42 -2.83 -2.58
CA GLN A 98 -15.05 -1.79 -3.55
C GLN A 98 -14.43 -2.42 -4.79
N MET A 99 -14.56 -1.73 -5.92
CA MET A 99 -13.88 -2.07 -7.17
C MET A 99 -12.74 -1.06 -7.39
N VAL A 100 -11.62 -1.51 -7.96
CA VAL A 100 -10.51 -0.66 -8.40
C VAL A 100 -10.45 -0.70 -9.91
N GLY A 101 -10.48 0.48 -10.54
CA GLY A 101 -10.34 0.59 -11.98
C GLY A 101 -8.90 0.34 -12.43
N ARG A 102 -8.75 -0.22 -13.63
CA ARG A 102 -7.46 -0.44 -14.30
C ARG A 102 -6.60 0.83 -14.30
N ASP A 103 -7.19 1.96 -14.66
CA ASP A 103 -6.48 3.24 -14.75
C ASP A 103 -5.99 3.71 -13.38
N GLU A 104 -6.74 3.44 -12.30
CA GLU A 104 -6.31 3.74 -10.93
C GLU A 104 -5.10 2.87 -10.54
N ALA A 105 -5.19 1.56 -10.77
CA ALA A 105 -4.10 0.63 -10.47
C ALA A 105 -2.83 0.98 -11.26
N GLN A 106 -2.97 1.19 -12.58
CA GLN A 106 -1.86 1.59 -13.45
C GLN A 106 -1.28 2.95 -13.08
N ALA A 107 -2.10 3.92 -12.68
CA ALA A 107 -1.61 5.21 -12.22
C ALA A 107 -0.77 5.08 -10.94
N VAL A 108 -1.23 4.31 -9.96
CA VAL A 108 -0.46 4.07 -8.73
C VAL A 108 0.86 3.35 -9.03
N LEU A 109 0.84 2.33 -9.90
CA LEU A 109 2.05 1.61 -10.28
C LEU A 109 3.04 2.49 -11.04
N ARG A 110 2.57 3.27 -12.01
CA ARG A 110 3.42 4.22 -12.76
C ARG A 110 4.01 5.29 -11.86
N ASP A 111 3.22 5.87 -10.96
CA ASP A 111 3.71 6.93 -10.08
C ASP A 111 4.68 6.38 -9.02
N THR A 112 4.59 5.09 -8.66
CA THR A 112 5.48 4.43 -7.68
C THR A 112 6.75 3.87 -8.30
N TYR A 113 6.66 3.28 -9.49
CA TYR A 113 7.75 2.54 -10.14
C TYR A 113 8.28 3.21 -11.42
N GLY A 114 7.72 4.34 -11.86
CA GLY A 114 8.10 4.98 -13.13
C GLY A 114 9.56 5.39 -13.24
N ALA A 115 10.22 5.70 -12.12
CA ALA A 115 11.66 5.96 -12.03
C ALA A 115 12.45 4.79 -11.39
N SER A 116 11.82 3.64 -11.17
CA SER A 116 12.43 2.46 -10.57
C SER A 116 13.19 1.62 -11.59
N ARG A 117 14.11 0.77 -11.10
CA ARG A 117 14.75 -0.28 -11.91
C ARG A 117 13.81 -1.45 -12.21
N LEU A 118 12.68 -1.52 -11.50
CA LEU A 118 11.64 -2.53 -11.68
C LEU A 118 10.52 -1.97 -12.56
N ARG A 119 10.28 -2.57 -13.73
CA ARG A 119 9.18 -2.21 -14.63
C ARG A 119 7.96 -3.06 -14.33
N ILE A 120 6.79 -2.43 -14.20
CA ILE A 120 5.54 -3.13 -13.87
C ILE A 120 4.55 -3.06 -15.02
N GLY A 121 4.19 -4.22 -15.57
CA GLY A 121 3.09 -4.40 -16.50
C GLY A 121 1.81 -4.77 -15.76
N TRP A 122 0.67 -4.18 -16.16
CA TRP A 122 -0.64 -4.51 -15.62
C TRP A 122 -1.63 -4.78 -16.74
N ASP A 123 -2.04 -6.04 -16.84
CA ASP A 123 -3.05 -6.55 -17.77
C ASP A 123 -4.11 -7.38 -17.02
N ALA A 124 -4.76 -6.73 -16.06
CA ALA A 124 -6.03 -7.18 -15.53
C ALA A 124 -7.18 -6.48 -16.27
N GLY A 125 -8.35 -7.11 -16.33
CA GLY A 125 -9.59 -6.54 -16.91
C GLY A 125 -9.96 -5.15 -16.33
N PRO A 126 -11.05 -4.51 -16.80
CA PRO A 126 -11.33 -3.11 -16.53
C PRO A 126 -11.40 -2.75 -15.04
N ALA A 127 -12.39 -3.24 -14.30
CA ALA A 127 -12.48 -3.04 -12.86
C ALA A 127 -12.34 -4.38 -12.15
N GLN A 128 -11.53 -4.42 -11.10
CA GLN A 128 -11.25 -5.63 -10.33
C GLN A 128 -11.66 -5.46 -8.87
N PRO A 129 -12.10 -6.53 -8.19
CA PRO A 129 -12.38 -6.49 -6.76
C PRO A 129 -11.20 -5.96 -5.95
N ARG A 130 -11.47 -5.11 -4.96
CA ARG A 130 -10.42 -4.45 -4.16
C ARG A 130 -9.53 -5.45 -3.42
N ASN A 131 -10.09 -6.59 -3.00
CA ASN A 131 -9.37 -7.65 -2.30
C ASN A 131 -8.35 -8.37 -3.21
N THR A 132 -8.67 -8.64 -4.48
CA THR A 132 -7.73 -9.27 -5.44
C THR A 132 -6.64 -8.29 -5.85
N VAL A 133 -6.98 -7.01 -6.05
CA VAL A 133 -5.97 -5.96 -6.29
C VAL A 133 -5.05 -5.78 -5.09
N ARG A 134 -5.58 -5.83 -3.85
CA ARG A 134 -4.77 -5.81 -2.63
C ARG A 134 -3.76 -6.95 -2.62
N LEU A 135 -4.20 -8.17 -2.93
CA LEU A 135 -3.34 -9.35 -2.98
C LEU A 135 -2.28 -9.25 -4.09
N ALA A 136 -2.63 -8.71 -5.27
CA ALA A 136 -1.68 -8.44 -6.34
C ALA A 136 -0.60 -7.43 -5.90
N PHE A 137 -0.97 -6.36 -5.20
CA PHE A 137 0.00 -5.37 -4.70
C PHE A 137 0.90 -5.95 -3.61
N LEU A 138 0.39 -6.84 -2.76
CA LEU A 138 1.21 -7.58 -1.79
C LEU A 138 2.17 -8.56 -2.47
N GLY A 139 1.70 -9.31 -3.46
CA GLY A 139 2.55 -10.21 -4.26
C GLY A 139 3.64 -9.46 -5.02
N LEU A 140 3.34 -8.25 -5.53
CA LEU A 140 4.34 -7.37 -6.12
C LEU A 140 5.43 -6.97 -5.11
N LEU A 141 5.06 -6.60 -3.88
CA LEU A 141 6.04 -6.33 -2.81
C LEU A 141 6.89 -7.57 -2.48
N CYS A 142 6.33 -8.79 -2.56
CA CYS A 142 7.10 -10.01 -2.41
C CYS A 142 8.11 -10.17 -3.54
N LEU A 143 7.69 -10.03 -4.81
CA LEU A 143 8.56 -10.13 -5.99
C LEU A 143 9.70 -9.10 -5.96
N GLU A 144 9.42 -7.88 -5.49
CA GLU A 144 10.43 -6.82 -5.33
C GLU A 144 11.62 -7.29 -4.46
N THR A 145 11.37 -8.11 -3.43
CA THR A 145 12.46 -8.63 -2.57
C THR A 145 13.39 -9.62 -3.29
N ALA A 146 12.90 -10.32 -4.31
CA ALA A 146 13.70 -11.24 -5.10
C ALA A 146 14.37 -10.61 -6.32
N LEU A 147 14.07 -9.34 -6.61
CA LEU A 147 14.57 -8.57 -7.76
C LEU A 147 15.38 -7.34 -7.33
N PRO A 148 16.43 -7.48 -6.49
CA PRO A 148 17.18 -6.35 -5.94
C PRO A 148 17.92 -5.52 -7.00
N PHE A 149 18.18 -6.11 -8.17
CA PHE A 149 18.83 -5.44 -9.30
C PHE A 149 17.84 -4.86 -10.32
N GLY A 150 16.54 -4.88 -10.02
CA GLY A 150 15.48 -4.55 -10.95
C GLY A 150 15.10 -5.73 -11.84
N GLY A 151 14.27 -5.45 -12.85
CA GLY A 151 13.66 -6.47 -13.69
C GLY A 151 12.30 -6.03 -14.21
N GLU A 152 11.47 -7.01 -14.56
CA GLU A 152 10.11 -6.81 -15.02
C GLU A 152 9.16 -7.66 -14.19
N VAL A 153 8.01 -7.08 -13.82
CA VAL A 153 6.88 -7.80 -13.22
C VAL A 153 5.67 -7.61 -14.11
N GLU A 154 5.12 -8.71 -14.62
CA GLU A 154 3.87 -8.71 -15.35
C GLU A 154 2.74 -9.22 -14.45
N ILE A 155 1.69 -8.43 -14.31
CA ILE A 155 0.50 -8.76 -13.50
C ILE A 155 -0.67 -8.96 -14.45
N THR A 156 -1.24 -10.16 -14.47
CA THR A 156 -2.38 -10.50 -15.32
C THR A 156 -3.52 -11.08 -14.49
N ALA A 157 -4.74 -10.88 -14.98
CA ALA A 157 -5.92 -11.60 -14.49
C ALA A 157 -6.67 -12.21 -15.68
N ARG A 158 -6.89 -13.51 -15.63
CA ARG A 158 -7.66 -14.27 -16.63
C ARG A 158 -8.71 -15.09 -15.89
N ASP A 159 -9.97 -14.86 -16.22
CA ASP A 159 -11.10 -15.36 -15.44
C ASP A 159 -10.94 -14.97 -13.96
N GLU A 160 -10.88 -15.96 -13.07
CA GLU A 160 -10.67 -15.77 -11.63
C GLU A 160 -9.21 -15.93 -11.20
N ILE A 161 -8.28 -16.27 -12.11
CA ILE A 161 -6.89 -16.57 -11.77
C ILE A 161 -6.03 -15.32 -11.97
N TRP A 162 -5.31 -14.94 -10.92
CA TRP A 162 -4.27 -13.92 -11.00
C TRP A 162 -2.91 -14.57 -11.18
N THR A 163 -2.06 -13.95 -11.99
CA THR A 163 -0.68 -14.38 -12.20
C THR A 163 0.23 -13.17 -12.17
N LEU A 164 1.23 -13.22 -11.30
CA LEU A 164 2.30 -12.24 -11.22
C LEU A 164 3.61 -12.92 -11.57
N ARG A 165 4.24 -12.49 -12.65
CA ARG A 165 5.49 -13.06 -13.18
C ARG A 165 6.59 -12.03 -13.03
N GLY A 166 7.57 -12.29 -12.16
CA GLY A 166 8.77 -11.48 -12.00
C GLY A 166 9.95 -12.12 -12.72
N SER A 167 10.69 -11.33 -13.50
CA SER A 167 11.90 -11.77 -14.20
C SER A 167 12.99 -10.70 -14.13
N GLY A 168 14.25 -11.10 -14.22
CA GLY A 168 15.37 -10.16 -14.15
C GLY A 168 16.72 -10.85 -14.37
N ALA A 169 17.79 -10.05 -14.49
CA ALA A 169 19.13 -10.56 -14.78
C ALA A 169 19.66 -11.51 -13.67
N LYS A 170 19.18 -11.34 -12.44
CA LYS A 170 19.53 -12.20 -11.31
C LYS A 170 18.39 -12.22 -10.30
N LEU A 171 17.85 -13.40 -10.04
CA LEU A 171 16.85 -13.65 -9.01
C LEU A 171 17.53 -13.98 -7.69
N MET A 172 17.00 -13.45 -6.58
CA MET A 172 17.49 -13.70 -5.23
C MET A 172 16.35 -13.94 -4.22
N PRO A 173 15.47 -14.93 -4.43
CA PRO A 173 14.47 -15.28 -3.44
C PRO A 173 15.13 -15.96 -2.24
N ASP A 174 14.92 -15.41 -1.05
CA ASP A 174 15.32 -16.06 0.20
C ASP A 174 14.35 -17.23 0.51
N PRO A 175 14.82 -18.49 0.56
CA PRO A 175 13.92 -19.64 0.68
C PRO A 175 13.06 -19.64 1.94
N GLU A 176 13.61 -19.19 3.08
CA GLU A 176 12.87 -19.14 4.34
C GLU A 176 11.74 -18.12 4.28
N THR A 177 12.03 -16.90 3.80
CA THR A 177 11.03 -15.84 3.66
C THR A 177 9.96 -16.21 2.63
N TRP A 178 10.35 -16.75 1.49
CA TRP A 178 9.42 -17.11 0.41
C TRP A 178 8.54 -18.34 0.76
N GLY A 179 9.06 -19.24 1.60
CA GLY A 179 8.28 -20.37 2.13
C GLY A 179 7.05 -19.93 2.92
N LEU A 180 7.08 -18.75 3.54
CA LEU A 180 5.96 -18.20 4.31
C LEU A 180 4.71 -17.95 3.47
N LEU A 181 4.83 -17.76 2.15
CA LEU A 181 3.67 -17.57 1.28
C LEU A 181 2.77 -18.81 1.18
N ALA A 182 3.34 -19.99 1.45
CA ALA A 182 2.63 -21.25 1.47
C ALA A 182 2.08 -21.61 2.87
N GLU A 183 2.49 -20.89 3.92
CA GLU A 183 2.06 -21.14 5.30
C GLU A 183 0.67 -20.54 5.57
N GLU A 184 -0.18 -21.30 6.25
CA GLU A 184 -1.54 -20.85 6.60
C GLU A 184 -1.55 -19.84 7.77
N GLU A 185 -0.57 -19.94 8.66
CA GLU A 185 -0.35 -19.01 9.78
C GLU A 185 1.15 -18.80 9.98
N PRO A 186 1.76 -17.81 9.31
CA PRO A 186 3.17 -17.49 9.47
C PRO A 186 3.47 -17.13 10.94
N ARG A 187 4.23 -17.99 11.63
CA ARG A 187 4.57 -17.79 13.06
C ARG A 187 5.84 -16.96 13.26
N ALA A 188 6.56 -16.65 12.19
CA ALA A 188 7.82 -15.93 12.25
C ALA A 188 7.60 -14.43 12.56
N ILE A 189 8.40 -13.89 13.47
CA ILE A 189 8.50 -12.44 13.67
C ILE A 189 9.28 -11.88 12.48
N LEU A 190 8.57 -11.19 11.59
CA LEU A 190 9.17 -10.56 10.43
C LEU A 190 9.63 -9.15 10.73
N ALA A 191 10.73 -8.74 10.08
CA ALA A 191 11.08 -7.33 9.99
C ALA A 191 9.95 -6.56 9.26
N PRO A 192 9.75 -5.27 9.55
CA PRO A 192 8.76 -4.44 8.83
C PRO A 192 8.93 -4.46 7.30
N SER A 193 10.15 -4.61 6.80
CA SER A 193 10.46 -4.73 5.36
C SER A 193 9.92 -6.01 4.70
N LEU A 194 9.57 -7.02 5.50
CA LEU A 194 9.06 -8.32 5.05
C LEU A 194 7.60 -8.55 5.43
N VAL A 195 6.92 -7.56 6.02
CA VAL A 195 5.55 -7.70 6.53
C VAL A 195 4.53 -8.20 5.49
N GLN A 196 4.77 -7.93 4.21
CA GLN A 196 3.98 -8.44 3.09
C GLN A 196 3.93 -9.98 3.04
N PHE A 197 4.98 -10.69 3.47
CA PHE A 197 5.03 -12.15 3.51
C PHE A 197 4.13 -12.75 4.59
N ALA A 198 3.86 -12.01 5.68
CA ALA A 198 2.86 -12.40 6.66
C ALA A 198 1.44 -12.01 6.23
N LEU A 199 1.28 -10.87 5.57
CA LEU A 199 -0.03 -10.33 5.21
C LEU A 199 -0.64 -10.99 3.98
N ALA A 200 0.14 -11.33 2.96
CA ALA A 200 -0.39 -11.88 1.71
C ALA A 200 -1.17 -13.21 1.91
N PRO A 201 -0.67 -14.21 2.66
CA PRO A 201 -1.41 -15.46 2.91
C PRO A 201 -2.72 -15.21 3.69
N ALA A 202 -2.69 -14.31 4.67
CA ALA A 202 -3.88 -13.95 5.44
C ALA A 202 -4.96 -13.30 4.56
N VAL A 203 -4.56 -12.39 3.66
CA VAL A 203 -5.48 -11.73 2.72
C VAL A 203 -6.00 -12.70 1.65
N ALA A 204 -5.16 -13.61 1.16
CA ALA A 204 -5.60 -14.67 0.25
C ALA A 204 -6.69 -15.53 0.89
N ARG A 205 -6.48 -15.95 2.15
CA ARG A 205 -7.45 -16.74 2.91
C ARG A 205 -8.78 -16.00 3.13
N GLU A 206 -8.72 -14.71 3.48
CA GLU A 206 -9.92 -13.87 3.59
C GLU A 206 -10.73 -13.82 2.28
N ALA A 207 -10.06 -13.91 1.13
CA ALA A 207 -10.66 -13.97 -0.19
C ALA A 207 -11.00 -15.41 -0.66
N GLY A 208 -10.81 -16.43 0.17
CA GLY A 208 -11.05 -17.84 -0.21
C GLY A 208 -10.04 -18.40 -1.21
N ARG A 209 -8.83 -17.83 -1.26
CA ARG A 209 -7.75 -18.15 -2.20
C ARG A 209 -6.51 -18.67 -1.47
N ARG A 210 -5.58 -19.25 -2.23
CA ARG A 210 -4.25 -19.69 -1.78
C ARG A 210 -3.21 -19.13 -2.74
N ILE A 211 -2.06 -18.73 -2.22
CA ILE A 211 -0.93 -18.31 -3.04
C ILE A 211 -0.13 -19.56 -3.40
N GLU A 212 0.11 -19.77 -4.67
CA GLU A 212 1.07 -20.75 -5.18
C GLU A 212 2.28 -20.02 -5.76
N THR A 213 3.46 -20.61 -5.54
CA THR A 213 4.73 -20.01 -5.96
C THR A 213 5.52 -21.00 -6.80
N HIS A 214 6.06 -20.51 -7.92
CA HIS A 214 7.00 -21.25 -8.75
C HIS A 214 8.27 -20.42 -8.91
N ILE A 215 9.39 -20.91 -8.38
CA ILE A 215 10.69 -20.24 -8.44
C ILE A 215 11.55 -21.01 -9.45
N GLY A 216 11.76 -20.41 -10.62
CA GLY A 216 12.64 -20.92 -11.68
C GLY A 216 14.01 -20.23 -11.68
N ALA A 217 14.82 -20.57 -12.67
CA ALA A 217 16.15 -19.96 -12.85
C ALA A 217 16.09 -18.51 -13.37
N GLU A 218 15.11 -18.21 -14.22
CA GLU A 218 14.98 -16.91 -14.91
C GLU A 218 13.75 -16.11 -14.47
N GLU A 219 12.79 -16.78 -13.83
CA GLU A 219 11.55 -16.16 -13.40
C GLU A 219 11.02 -16.70 -12.07
N ILE A 220 10.19 -15.89 -11.42
CA ILE A 220 9.37 -16.28 -10.28
C ILE A 220 7.91 -15.98 -10.63
N VAL A 221 7.04 -16.95 -10.42
CA VAL A 221 5.60 -16.83 -10.68
C VAL A 221 4.83 -16.99 -9.38
N LEU A 222 3.92 -16.06 -9.11
CA LEU A 222 2.91 -16.15 -8.06
C LEU A 222 1.54 -16.29 -8.71
N THR A 223 0.73 -17.24 -8.25
CA THR A 223 -0.67 -17.40 -8.68
C THR A 223 -1.62 -17.48 -7.50
N PHE A 224 -2.85 -16.96 -7.64
CA PHE A 224 -3.90 -17.03 -6.62
C PHE A 224 -5.31 -16.79 -7.19
#